data_AF-A0A0Q8X9F9-F1
#
_entry.id   AF-A0A0Q8X9F9-F1
#
_cell.length_a   1.000
_cell.length_b   1.000
_cell.length_c   1.000
_cell.angle_alpha   90.00
_cell.angle_beta   90.00
_cell.angle_gamma   90.00
#
_symmetry.space_group_name_H-M   'P 1'
#
loop_
_entity.id
_entity.type
_entity.pdbx_description
1 polymer ?
#
loop_
_entity_poly.entity_id
_entity_poly.type
_entity_poly.pdbx_seq_one_letter_code
_entity_poly.pdbx_strand_id
1 'polypeptide(L)' 'MDNSQDIERRLLDLEVKASFADDLLEQLNQIIVRQQQQIDRLLREVADLRQQAPEGAAPFRSLRDELPPHY' A
#
# COMPACT_ATOMS: atom_id res chain seq x y z
N MET A 1 6.82 37.28 -39.09
CA MET A 1 7.18 37.65 -37.70
C MET A 1 6.15 37.11 -36.70
N ASP A 2 4.85 37.11 -37.05
CA ASP A 2 3.74 36.53 -36.27
C ASP A 2 3.96 35.06 -35.82
N ASN A 3 4.37 34.18 -36.74
CA ASN A 3 4.55 32.75 -36.45
C ASN A 3 5.66 32.44 -35.41
N SER A 4 6.69 33.29 -35.29
CA SER A 4 7.74 33.09 -34.28
C SER A 4 7.22 33.41 -32.88
N GLN A 5 6.40 34.46 -32.77
CA GLN A 5 5.80 34.89 -31.51
C GLN A 5 4.76 33.88 -31.02
N ASP A 6 3.99 33.27 -31.94
CA ASP A 6 3.07 32.18 -31.60
C ASP A 6 3.80 30.93 -31.10
N ILE A 7 4.93 30.58 -31.72
CA ILE A 7 5.77 29.45 -31.29
C ILE A 7 6.37 29.73 -29.91
N GLU A 8 6.94 30.91 -29.68
CA GLU A 8 7.50 31.32 -28.38
C GLU A 8 6.45 31.27 -27.27
N ARG A 9 5.23 31.74 -27.55
CA ARG A 9 4.12 31.68 -26.59
C ARG A 9 3.72 30.25 -26.25
N ARG A 10 3.60 29.38 -27.26
CA ARG A 10 3.29 27.96 -27.05
C ARG A 10 4.40 27.24 -26.29
N LEU A 11 5.65 27.59 -26.54
CA LEU A 11 6.80 27.04 -25.82
C LEU A 11 6.75 27.43 -24.34
N LEU A 12 6.52 28.71 -24.04
CA LEU A 12 6.36 29.19 -22.66
C LEU A 12 5.19 28.48 -21.96
N ASP A 13 4.04 28.36 -22.63
CA ASP A 13 2.88 27.63 -22.08
C ASP A 13 3.21 26.16 -21.77
N LEU A 14 4.02 25.51 -22.61
CA LEU A 14 4.46 24.13 -22.40
C LEU A 14 5.48 24.03 -21.26
N GLU A 15 6.42 24.97 -21.14
CA GLU A 15 7.38 25.03 -20.03
C GLU A 15 6.66 25.18 -18.70
N VAL A 16 5.69 26.10 -18.61
CA VAL A 16 4.87 26.29 -17.41
C VAL A 16 4.11 25.00 -17.06
N LYS A 17 3.49 24.35 -18.05
CA LYS A 17 2.80 23.06 -17.83
C LYS A 17 3.74 21.97 -17.37
N ALA A 18 4.96 21.91 -17.92
CA ALA A 18 5.97 20.94 -17.53
C ALA A 18 6.38 21.12 -16.08
N SER A 19 6.64 22.36 -15.63
CA SER A 19 6.96 22.64 -14.22
C SER A 19 5.85 22.18 -13.27
N PHE A 20 4.58 22.43 -13.59
CA PHE A 20 3.47 21.92 -12.79
C PHE A 20 3.37 20.39 -12.77
N ALA A 21 3.70 19.74 -13.88
CA ALA A 21 3.71 18.28 -13.96
C ALA A 21 4.85 17.68 -13.11
N ASP A 22 6.03 18.30 -13.13
CA ASP A 22 7.17 17.91 -12.29
C ASP A 22 6.85 18.05 -10.80
N ASP A 23 6.23 19.17 -10.41
CA ASP A 23 5.78 19.39 -9.02
C ASP A 23 4.72 18.36 -8.59
N LEU A 24 3.82 17.97 -9.49
CA LEU A 24 2.81 16.94 -9.22
C LEU A 24 3.45 15.55 -9.08
N LEU A 25 4.43 15.22 -9.93
CA LEU A 25 5.16 13.96 -9.85
C LEU A 25 5.91 13.83 -8.51
N GLU A 26 6.56 14.89 -8.07
CA GLU A 26 7.25 14.91 -6.77
C GLU A 26 6.27 14.72 -5.61
N GLN A 27 5.12 15.39 -5.64
CA GLN A 27 4.07 15.20 -4.62
C GLN A 27 3.53 13.76 -4.60
N LEU A 28 3.29 13.18 -5.78
CA LEU A 28 2.83 11.78 -5.88
C LEU A 28 3.89 10.82 -5.34
N ASN A 29 5.17 11.04 -5.65
CA ASN A 29 6.26 10.24 -5.11
C ASN A 29 6.29 10.29 -3.58
N GLN A 30 6.18 11.48 -2.98
CA GLN A 30 6.12 11.62 -1.52
C GLN A 30 4.91 10.88 -0.90
N ILE A 31 3.76 10.91 -1.57
CA ILE A 31 2.58 10.16 -1.14
C ILE A 31 2.86 8.65 -1.20
N ILE A 32 3.42 8.14 -2.30
CA ILE A 32 3.75 6.73 -2.47
C ILE A 32 4.72 6.25 -1.40
N VAL A 33 5.77 7.03 -1.10
CA VAL A 33 6.73 6.69 -0.03
C VAL A 33 6.03 6.59 1.33
N ARG A 34 5.15 7.53 1.66
CA ARG A 34 4.37 7.46 2.92
C ARG A 34 3.43 6.26 2.95
N GLN A 35 2.78 5.94 1.84
CA GLN A 35 1.91 4.77 1.74
C GLN A 35 2.69 3.47 1.92
N GLN A 36 3.87 3.35 1.31
CA GLN A 36 4.74 2.17 1.49
C GLN A 36 5.10 1.97 2.96
N GLN A 37 5.49 3.04 3.66
CA GLN A 37 5.79 2.97 5.09
C GLN A 37 4.58 2.54 5.94
N GLN A 38 3.36 2.97 5.56
CA GLN A 38 2.13 2.54 6.23
C GLN A 38 1.84 1.07 5.97
N ILE A 39 1.99 0.60 4.73
CA ILE A 39 1.83 -0.81 4.35
C ILE A 39 2.81 -1.68 5.12
N ASP A 40 4.08 -1.29 5.22
CA ASP A 40 5.09 -2.06 5.95
C ASP A 40 4.75 -2.18 7.45
N ARG A 41 4.13 -1.16 8.05
CA ARG A 41 3.63 -1.23 9.44
C ARG A 41 2.46 -2.19 9.56
N LEU A 42 1.47 -2.07 8.68
CA LEU A 42 0.30 -2.95 8.67
C LEU A 42 0.69 -4.42 8.45
N LEU A 43 1.67 -4.69 7.57
CA LEU A 43 2.17 -6.04 7.34
C LEU A 43 2.81 -6.64 8.59
N ARG A 44 3.57 -5.84 9.37
CA ARG A 44 4.13 -6.29 10.65
C ARG A 44 3.03 -6.58 11.67
N GLU A 45 2.07 -5.68 11.82
CA GLU A 45 0.94 -5.87 12.74
C GLU A 45 0.14 -7.13 12.41
N VAL A 46 -0.13 -7.39 11.12
CA VAL A 46 -0.80 -8.62 10.67
C VAL A 46 0.03 -9.86 10.98
N ALA A 47 1.35 -9.80 10.80
CA ALA A 47 2.24 -10.91 11.14
C ALA A 47 2.22 -11.21 12.65
N ASP A 48 2.28 -10.18 13.49
CA ASP A 48 2.22 -10.31 14.95
C ASP A 48 0.89 -10.91 15.42
N LEU A 49 -0.23 -10.46 14.84
CA LEU A 49 -1.55 -11.04 15.11
C LEU A 49 -1.63 -12.52 14.73
N ARG A 50 -1.01 -12.91 13.61
CA ARG A 50 -0.95 -14.33 13.19
C ARG A 50 -0.09 -15.18 14.11
N GLN A 51 0.96 -14.62 14.70
CA GLN A 51 1.79 -15.33 15.70
C GLN A 51 1.06 -15.49 17.03
N GLN A 52 0.23 -14.52 17.41
CA GLN A 52 -0.59 -14.58 18.62
C GLN A 52 -1.80 -15.50 18.47
N ALA A 53 -2.27 -15.75 17.25
CA ALA A 53 -3.26 -16.78 16.99
C ALA A 53 -2.63 -18.15 17.37
N PRO A 54 -3.16 -18.85 18.38
CA PRO A 54 -2.61 -20.16 18.74
C PRO A 54 -2.69 -21.08 17.51
N GLU A 55 -1.60 -21.78 17.19
CA GLU A 55 -1.57 -22.87 16.19
C GLU A 55 -2.51 -24.05 16.53
N GLY A 56 -3.35 -23.90 17.56
CA GLY A 56 -4.18 -24.94 18.14
C GLY A 56 -5.64 -24.55 18.20
N ALA A 57 -6.28 -24.28 17.06
CA ALA A 57 -7.57 -24.92 16.86
C ALA A 57 -7.30 -26.37 16.45
N ALA A 58 -6.79 -27.17 17.40
CA ALA A 58 -7.14 -28.58 17.37
C ALA A 58 -8.67 -28.59 17.19
N PRO A 59 -9.23 -29.39 16.26
CA PRO A 59 -10.68 -29.52 16.20
C PRO A 59 -11.10 -29.82 17.64
N PHE A 60 -12.16 -29.15 18.10
CA PHE A 60 -12.76 -29.35 19.42
C PHE A 60 -13.11 -30.86 19.52
N ARG A 61 -12.12 -31.71 19.84
CA ARG A 61 -12.30 -33.11 20.17
C ARG A 61 -12.86 -33.03 21.55
N SER A 62 -14.17 -33.01 21.57
CA SER A 62 -14.97 -33.05 22.78
C SER A 62 -14.32 -34.07 23.71
N LEU A 63 -14.02 -33.69 24.95
CA LEU A 63 -13.58 -34.60 26.04
C LEU A 63 -14.57 -35.76 26.31
N ARG A 64 -15.63 -35.85 25.49
CA ARG A 64 -16.63 -36.91 25.43
C ARG A 64 -16.22 -38.08 24.53
N ASP A 65 -15.21 -37.91 23.68
CA ASP A 65 -14.74 -38.97 22.77
C ASP A 65 -13.68 -39.89 23.40
N GLU A 66 -13.32 -39.68 24.68
CA GLU A 66 -12.38 -40.49 25.43
C GLU A 66 -13.05 -41.42 26.47
N LEU A 67 -14.32 -41.80 26.31
CA LEU A 67 -14.87 -42.89 27.15
C LEU A 67 -14.38 -44.24 26.60
N PRO A 68 -13.47 -44.97 27.27
CA PRO A 68 -12.99 -46.24 26.77
C PRO A 68 -14.14 -47.26 26.85
N PRO A 69 -14.33 -48.13 25.84
CA PRO A 69 -15.28 -49.23 25.98
C PRO A 69 -14.73 -50.21 27.02
N HIS A 70 -15.31 -50.19 28.23
CA HIS A 70 -15.12 -51.25 29.19
C HIS A 70 -15.96 -52.45 28.77
N TYR A 71 -15.34 -53.44 28.11
CA TYR A 71 -15.65 -54.87 28.21
C TYR A 71 -14.42 -55.70 27.83
#